data_AF-A0A957MVL8-F1
#
_entry.id   AF-A0A957MVL8-F1
#
_cell.length_a   1.000
_cell.length_b   1.000
_cell.length_c   1.000
_cell.angle_alpha   90.00
_cell.angle_beta   90.00
_cell.angle_gamma   90.00
#
_symmetry.space_group_name_H-M   'P 1'
#
loop_
_entity.id
_entity.type
_entity.pdbx_description
1 polymer ?
#
loop_
_entity_poly.entity_id
_entity_poly.type
_entity_poly.pdbx_seq_one_letter_code
_entity_poly.pdbx_strand_id
1 'polypeptide(L)'
;MTETLGLGVLGLGEGRSIISAGVNSAAWHVACLCDTNAALAQERCAEFGLTRYTTDYDAMLADPAVDVVGIYTPDHLHADHVIRALEAGKHV
;
A
#
# COMPACT_ATOMS: atom_id res chain seq x y z
N MET A 1 2.64 21.57 -11.97
CA MET A 1 3.12 20.74 -10.86
C MET A 1 2.70 19.31 -11.20
N THR A 2 3.65 18.39 -11.35
CA THR A 2 3.30 16.97 -11.48
C THR A 2 2.67 16.54 -10.16
N GLU A 3 1.45 15.98 -10.20
CA GLU A 3 0.79 15.41 -9.03
C GLU A 3 1.64 14.27 -8.47
N THR A 4 1.77 14.20 -7.14
CA THR A 4 2.52 13.13 -6.47
C THR A 4 1.67 11.87 -6.41
N LEU A 5 2.25 10.71 -6.79
CA LEU A 5 1.51 9.45 -6.82
C LEU A 5 1.16 8.97 -5.40
N GLY A 6 -0.01 8.37 -5.23
CA GLY A 6 -0.44 7.70 -4.01
C GLY A 6 0.00 6.25 -3.97
N LEU A 7 0.82 5.90 -2.98
CA LEU A 7 1.33 4.55 -2.74
C LEU A 7 0.39 3.78 -1.80
N GLY A 8 -0.16 2.66 -2.29
CA GLY A 8 -0.75 1.60 -1.48
C GLY A 8 0.32 0.58 -1.09
N VAL A 9 0.35 0.14 0.16
CA VAL A 9 1.28 -0.91 0.62
C VAL A 9 0.50 -2.14 1.07
N LEU A 10 0.65 -3.24 0.34
CA LEU A 10 -0.01 -4.52 0.62
C LEU A 10 0.98 -5.49 1.30
N GLY A 11 0.67 -5.90 2.54
CA GLY A 11 1.54 -6.71 3.38
C GLY A 11 2.49 -5.85 4.21
N LEU A 12 2.35 -5.88 5.53
CA LEU A 12 2.92 -4.87 6.43
C LEU A 12 4.03 -5.39 7.36
N GLY A 13 4.50 -6.61 7.11
CA GLY A 13 5.76 -7.14 7.64
C GLY A 13 6.95 -6.43 7.01
N GLU A 14 7.46 -6.97 5.89
CA GLU A 14 8.57 -6.35 5.14
C GLU A 14 8.16 -5.03 4.46
N GLY A 15 6.87 -4.85 4.16
CA GLY A 15 6.32 -3.59 3.62
C GLY A 15 6.51 -2.39 4.55
N ARG A 16 6.87 -2.61 5.83
CA ARG A 16 7.34 -1.55 6.74
C ARG A 16 8.47 -0.72 6.13
N SER A 17 9.39 -1.37 5.40
CA SER A 17 10.55 -0.70 4.79
C SER A 17 10.15 0.35 3.74
N ILE A 18 9.20 0.01 2.87
CA ILE A 18 8.71 0.95 1.86
C ILE A 18 7.85 2.06 2.47
N ILE A 19 7.12 1.79 3.56
CA ILE A 19 6.39 2.86 4.27
C ILE A 19 7.37 3.89 4.79
N SER A 20 8.47 3.45 5.44
CA SER A 20 9.51 4.34 5.94
C SER A 20 10.13 5.21 4.85
N ALA A 21 10.37 4.66 3.66
CA ALA A 21 10.86 5.44 2.52
C ALA A 21 9.78 6.36 1.93
N GLY A 22 8.54 5.87 1.84
CA GLY A 22 7.40 6.55 1.24
C GLY A 22 7.02 7.83 1.97
N VAL A 23 6.95 7.80 3.30
CA VAL A 23 6.60 8.98 4.11
C VAL A 23 7.64 10.11 4.07
N ASN A 24 8.86 9.82 3.60
CA ASN A 24 9.96 10.77 3.50
C ASN A 24 10.25 11.24 2.07
N SER A 25 9.44 10.82 1.09
CA SER A 25 9.70 11.11 -0.31
C SER A 25 8.95 12.36 -0.80
N ALA A 26 9.59 13.09 -1.72
CA ALA A 26 8.96 14.21 -2.41
C ALA A 26 8.21 13.80 -3.70
N ALA A 27 8.34 12.55 -4.13
CA ALA A 27 7.78 12.07 -5.40
C ALA A 27 6.41 11.39 -5.26
N TRP A 28 6.10 10.90 -4.06
CA TRP A 28 4.86 10.16 -3.75
C TRP A 28 4.46 10.36 -2.29
N HIS A 29 3.27 9.92 -1.92
CA HIS A 29 2.79 9.89 -0.55
C HIS A 29 2.18 8.51 -0.24
N VAL A 30 2.21 8.07 1.02
CA VAL A 30 1.56 6.81 1.41
C VAL A 30 0.06 7.04 1.55
N ALA A 31 -0.71 6.51 0.62
CA ALA A 31 -2.15 6.76 0.51
C ALA A 31 -2.98 5.81 1.38
N CYS A 32 -2.61 4.52 1.43
CA CYS A 32 -3.33 3.49 2.17
C CYS A 32 -2.41 2.31 2.53
N LEU A 33 -2.56 1.76 3.74
CA LEU A 33 -1.93 0.50 4.13
C LEU A 33 -2.95 -0.65 4.03
N CYS A 34 -2.53 -1.85 3.63
CA CYS A 34 -3.39 -3.02 3.60
C CYS A 34 -2.69 -4.26 4.16
N ASP A 35 -3.31 -4.87 5.16
CA ASP A 35 -2.94 -6.18 5.67
C ASP A 35 -4.16 -6.91 6.21
N THR A 36 -4.22 -8.23 6.04
CA THR A 36 -5.25 -9.05 6.68
C THR A 36 -5.25 -8.95 8.21
N ASN A 37 -4.11 -8.59 8.81
CA ASN A 37 -3.97 -8.33 10.24
C ASN A 37 -4.23 -6.84 10.56
N ALA A 38 -5.45 -6.52 10.99
CA ALA A 38 -5.85 -5.16 11.37
C ALA A 38 -4.96 -4.55 12.45
N ALA A 39 -4.50 -5.33 13.43
CA ALA A 39 -3.66 -4.82 14.52
C ALA A 39 -2.29 -4.37 13.99
N LEU A 40 -1.70 -5.12 13.07
CA LEU A 40 -0.45 -4.74 12.41
C LEU A 40 -0.63 -3.47 11.56
N ALA A 41 -1.75 -3.36 10.85
CA ALA A 41 -2.06 -2.16 10.06
C ALA A 41 -2.20 -0.90 10.95
N GLN A 42 -2.90 -1.04 12.08
CA GLN A 42 -3.00 0.03 13.08
C GLN A 42 -1.65 0.40 13.69
N GLU A 43 -0.82 -0.59 14.01
CA GLU A 43 0.55 -0.38 14.52
C GLU A 43 1.40 0.43 13.53
N ARG A 44 1.41 0.04 12.25
CA ARG A 44 2.16 0.76 11.21
C ARG A 44 1.61 2.16 10.97
N CYS A 45 0.28 2.33 11.01
CA CYS A 45 -0.32 3.66 10.95
C CYS A 45 0.19 4.56 12.08
N ALA A 46 0.13 4.08 13.32
CA ALA A 46 0.64 4.82 14.48
C ALA A 46 2.14 5.11 14.39
N GLU A 47 2.93 4.13 13.95
CA GLU A 47 4.38 4.24 13.81
C GLU A 47 4.81 5.35 12.84
N PHE A 48 4.12 5.48 11.71
CA PHE A 48 4.50 6.41 10.64
C PHE A 48 3.61 7.67 10.57
N GLY A 49 2.70 7.87 11.53
CA GLY A 49 1.79 9.03 11.54
C GLY A 49 0.76 8.99 10.41
N LEU A 50 0.36 7.81 9.96
CA LEU A 50 -0.66 7.58 8.93
C LEU A 50 -1.99 7.23 9.60
N THR A 51 -3.11 7.46 8.89
CA THR A 51 -4.46 7.22 9.43
C THR A 51 -5.30 6.27 8.59
N ARG A 52 -4.88 5.98 7.35
CA ARG A 52 -5.64 5.20 6.39
C ARG A 52 -5.08 3.79 6.26
N TYR A 53 -5.88 2.81 6.65
CA TYR A 53 -5.63 1.41 6.36
C TYR A 53 -6.93 0.67 6.03
N THR A 54 -6.79 -0.48 5.42
CA THR A 54 -7.85 -1.45 5.18
C THR A 54 -7.33 -2.87 5.44
N THR A 55 -8.22 -3.82 5.65
CA THR A 55 -7.90 -5.25 5.66
C THR A 55 -8.35 -5.97 4.39
N ASP A 56 -8.89 -5.21 3.44
CA ASP A 56 -9.46 -5.70 2.20
C ASP A 56 -8.67 -5.13 1.02
N TYR A 57 -8.06 -6.01 0.25
CA TYR A 57 -7.26 -5.64 -0.91
C TYR A 57 -8.12 -5.09 -2.05
N ASP A 58 -9.34 -5.59 -2.25
CA ASP A 58 -10.25 -5.05 -3.27
C ASP A 58 -10.66 -3.61 -2.95
N ALA A 59 -10.85 -3.31 -1.67
CA ALA A 59 -11.09 -1.94 -1.22
C ALA A 59 -9.89 -1.01 -1.49
N MET A 60 -8.65 -1.51 -1.34
CA MET A 60 -7.44 -0.75 -1.72
C MET A 60 -7.36 -0.54 -3.24
N LEU A 61 -7.66 -1.55 -4.04
CA LEU A 61 -7.64 -1.45 -5.50
C LEU A 61 -8.73 -0.50 -6.03
N ALA A 62 -9.88 -0.42 -5.37
CA ALA A 62 -10.95 0.51 -5.72
C ALA A 62 -10.69 1.96 -5.25
N ASP A 63 -9.69 2.19 -4.40
CA ASP A 63 -9.40 3.51 -3.85
C ASP A 63 -8.79 4.43 -4.93
N PRO A 64 -9.45 5.56 -5.28
CA PRO A 64 -8.92 6.51 -6.25
C PRO A 64 -7.68 7.26 -5.75
N ALA A 65 -7.36 7.22 -4.45
CA ALA A 65 -6.14 7.81 -3.90
C ALA A 65 -4.91 6.90 -4.04
N VAL A 66 -5.07 5.65 -4.49
CA VAL A 66 -3.97 4.71 -4.71
C VAL A 66 -3.67 4.65 -6.21
N ASP A 67 -2.47 5.07 -6.61
CA ASP A 67 -2.00 5.03 -8.00
C ASP A 67 -1.06 3.84 -8.25
N VAL A 68 -0.27 3.48 -7.24
CA VAL A 68 0.74 2.42 -7.27
C VAL A 68 0.62 1.50 -6.06
N VAL A 69 0.79 0.19 -6.23
CA VAL A 69 0.74 -0.79 -5.14
C VAL A 69 2.10 -1.46 -4.94
N GLY A 70 2.72 -1.24 -3.78
CA GLY A 70 3.86 -2.02 -3.32
C GLY A 70 3.40 -3.33 -2.69
N ILE A 71 3.82 -4.47 -3.25
CA ILE A 71 3.40 -5.81 -2.83
C ILE A 71 4.49 -6.50 -2.00
N TYR A 72 4.16 -6.81 -0.74
CA TYR A 72 5.04 -7.41 0.28
C TYR A 72 4.34 -8.56 1.02
N THR A 73 3.40 -9.23 0.35
CA THR A 73 2.75 -10.45 0.84
C THR A 73 3.69 -11.66 0.75
N PRO A 74 3.34 -12.86 1.27
CA PRO A 74 4.10 -14.07 0.98
C PRO A 74 4.32 -14.30 -0.53
N ASP A 75 5.52 -14.77 -0.91
CA ASP A 75 5.98 -14.85 -2.32
C ASP A 75 5.00 -15.55 -3.26
N HIS A 76 4.35 -16.61 -2.80
CA HIS A 76 3.40 -17.39 -3.61
C HIS A 76 2.12 -16.62 -3.98
N LEU A 77 1.86 -15.47 -3.35
CA LEU A 77 0.72 -14.60 -3.65
C LEU A 77 1.08 -13.43 -4.57
N HIS A 78 2.37 -13.18 -4.83
CA HIS A 78 2.80 -12.01 -5.61
C HIS A 78 2.20 -11.98 -7.00
N ALA A 79 2.20 -13.10 -7.73
CA ALA A 79 1.69 -13.13 -9.09
C ALA A 79 0.21 -12.71 -9.14
N ASP A 80 -0.62 -13.28 -8.28
CA ASP A 80 -2.05 -12.97 -8.23
C ASP A 80 -2.31 -11.52 -7.81
N HIS A 81 -1.57 -11.00 -6.83
CA HIS A 81 -1.69 -9.60 -6.41
C HIS A 81 -1.23 -8.62 -7.51
N VAL A 82 -0.13 -8.90 -8.19
CA VAL A 82 0.36 -8.08 -9.31
C VAL A 82 -0.69 -8.03 -10.43
N ILE A 83 -1.23 -9.19 -10.83
CA ILE A 83 -2.26 -9.28 -11.87
C ILE A 83 -3.48 -8.45 -11.49
N ARG A 84 -4.00 -8.61 -10.26
CA ARG A 84 -5.17 -7.87 -9.78
C ARG A 84 -4.94 -6.36 -9.75
N ALA A 85 -3.76 -5.91 -9.32
CA ALA A 85 -3.42 -4.48 -9.34
C ALA A 85 -3.40 -3.92 -10.76
N LEU A 86 -2.77 -4.63 -11.70
CA LEU A 86 -2.71 -4.21 -13.10
C LEU A 86 -4.10 -4.21 -13.76
N GLU A 87 -4.94 -5.22 -13.49
CA GLU A 87 -6.33 -5.28 -13.95
C GLU A 87 -7.19 -4.14 -13.39
N ALA A 88 -6.92 -3.70 -12.16
CA ALA A 88 -7.52 -2.52 -11.54
C ALA A 88 -6.96 -1.19 -12.05
N GLY A 89 -6.02 -1.23 -13.01
CA GLY A 89 -5.40 -0.04 -13.60
C GLY A 89 -4.38 0.66 -12.70
N LYS A 90 -3.85 -0.04 -11.69
CA LYS A 90 -2.81 0.48 -10.78
C LYS A 90 -1.42 0.15 -11.31
N HIS A 91 -0.44 0.99 -10.99
CA HIS A 91 0.96 0.65 -11.14
C HIS A 91 1.39 -0.35 -10.07
N VAL A 92 2.47 -1.10 -10.32
CA VAL A 92 3.05 -2.09 -9.40
C VAL A 92 4.57 -1.95 -9.39
#